data_AF-A0A3D5HBM9-F1
#
_entry.id   AF-A0A3D5HBM9-F1
#
_cell.length_a   1.000
_cell.length_b   1.000
_cell.length_c   1.000
_cell.angle_alpha   90.00
_cell.angle_beta   90.00
_cell.angle_gamma   90.00
#
_symmetry.space_group_name_H-M   'P 1'
#
loop_
_entity.id
_entity.type
_entity.pdbx_description
1 polymer ?
#
loop_
_entity_poly.entity_id
_entity_poly.type
_entity_poly.pdbx_seq_one_letter_code
_entity_poly.pdbx_strand_id
1 'polypeptide(L)'
;MSETIEPGVLYIVSTPIGNLDDITLRAIKVLSGVDLVAAEDTRKTKILLDHLSISKPMLSYYSYNETRRVPELLQKLGEGKSIALVTDAGTPGISDPAFAIIKAALDHRLKVLPIPGASAVLPALVASGLPTERFVFEGFLPVKKGRKSKF
;
A
#
# COMPACT_ATOMS: atom_id res chain seq x y z
N MET A 1 21.31 -0.07 12.65
CA MET A 1 21.55 0.15 11.20
C MET A 1 20.42 1.04 10.69
N SER A 2 20.71 2.24 10.18
CA SER A 2 19.69 3.01 9.48
C SER A 2 19.53 2.42 8.09
N GLU A 3 18.38 1.80 7.78
CA GLU A 3 18.07 1.40 6.42
C GLU A 3 18.01 2.65 5.54
N THR A 4 18.97 2.76 4.63
CA THR A 4 18.96 3.71 3.51
C THR A 4 17.93 3.27 2.48
N ILE A 5 17.25 4.23 1.84
CA ILE A 5 16.36 3.91 0.73
C ILE A 5 17.18 3.40 -0.44
N GLU A 6 16.92 2.14 -0.80
CA GLU A 6 17.51 1.49 -1.95
C GLU A 6 16.88 1.99 -3.26
N PRO A 7 17.70 2.25 -4.30
CA PRO A 7 17.21 2.66 -5.62
C PRO A 7 16.49 1.50 -6.33
N GLY A 8 15.51 1.83 -7.17
CA GLY A 8 14.77 0.87 -8.00
C GLY A 8 13.87 -0.10 -7.22
N VAL A 9 13.57 0.21 -5.95
CA VAL A 9 12.73 -0.61 -5.08
C VAL A 9 11.31 -0.04 -5.00
N LEU A 10 10.33 -0.94 -5.12
CA LEU A 10 8.92 -0.67 -4.84
C LEU A 10 8.62 -0.98 -3.38
N TYR A 11 8.41 0.05 -2.56
CA TYR A 11 8.03 -0.07 -1.17
C TYR A 11 6.51 -0.14 -1.03
N ILE A 12 5.99 -1.15 -0.35
CA ILE A 12 4.57 -1.26 -0.03
C ILE A 12 4.37 -0.70 1.37
N VAL A 13 3.76 0.48 1.50
CA VAL A 13 3.72 1.22 2.75
C VAL A 13 2.28 1.27 3.26
N SER A 14 2.04 0.65 4.41
CA SER A 14 0.74 0.74 5.07
C SER A 14 0.52 2.13 5.67
N THR A 15 -0.67 2.69 5.45
CA THR A 15 -1.11 3.99 5.97
C THR A 15 -2.08 3.80 7.14
N PRO A 16 -2.23 4.80 8.02
CA PRO A 16 -3.22 4.75 9.10
C PRO A 16 -4.65 4.43 8.64
N ILE A 17 -5.43 3.78 9.51
CA ILE A 17 -6.84 3.40 9.25
C ILE A 17 -7.87 4.25 10.00
N GLY A 18 -7.44 5.40 10.56
CA GLY A 18 -8.32 6.34 11.27
C GLY A 18 -7.62 7.23 12.27
N ASN A 19 -6.50 6.77 12.85
CA ASN A 19 -5.67 7.56 13.76
C ASN A 19 -4.26 7.78 13.16
N LEU A 20 -3.88 9.05 12.94
CA LEU A 20 -2.61 9.39 12.29
C LEU A 20 -1.37 8.88 13.03
N ASP A 21 -1.48 8.67 14.35
CA ASP A 21 -0.40 8.15 15.20
C ASP A 21 -0.07 6.66 14.93
N ASP A 22 -0.95 5.93 14.22
CA ASP A 22 -0.72 4.51 13.89
C ASP A 22 0.31 4.31 12.76
N ILE A 23 0.85 5.40 12.19
CA ILE A 23 1.92 5.29 11.21
C ILE A 23 3.24 4.90 11.86
N THR A 24 3.98 3.98 11.24
CA THR A 24 5.26 3.53 11.79
C THR A 24 6.40 4.51 11.49
N LEU A 25 7.39 4.58 12.37
CA LEU A 25 8.63 5.34 12.13
C LEU A 25 9.33 4.92 10.82
N ARG A 26 9.20 3.65 10.43
CA ARG A 26 9.80 3.16 9.17
C ARG A 26 9.01 3.63 7.96
N ALA A 27 7.68 3.65 8.02
CA ALA A 27 6.86 4.24 6.97
C ALA A 27 7.20 5.72 6.75
N ILE A 28 7.35 6.51 7.83
CA ILE A 28 7.77 7.92 7.75
C ILE A 28 9.12 8.06 7.03
N LYS A 29 10.12 7.24 7.41
CA LYS A 29 11.45 7.26 6.77
C LYS A 29 11.38 6.91 5.29
N VAL A 30 10.61 5.89 4.93
CA VAL A 30 10.42 5.49 3.53
C VAL A 30 9.75 6.59 2.73
N LEU A 31 8.60 7.11 3.19
CA LEU A 31 7.88 8.19 2.52
C LEU A 31 8.74 9.45 2.38
N SER A 32 9.58 9.76 3.38
CA SER A 32 10.51 10.89 3.34
C SER A 32 11.70 10.68 2.40
N GLY A 33 12.08 9.43 2.13
CA GLY A 33 13.30 9.10 1.38
C GLY A 33 13.06 8.70 -0.09
N VAL A 34 11.89 8.17 -0.44
CA VAL A 34 11.59 7.76 -1.82
C VAL A 34 11.55 8.93 -2.82
N ASP A 35 11.70 8.63 -4.10
CA ASP A 35 11.60 9.60 -5.19
C ASP A 35 10.15 9.96 -5.55
N LEU A 36 9.23 9.01 -5.40
CA LEU A 36 7.83 9.13 -5.83
C LEU A 36 6.91 8.37 -4.88
N VAL A 37 5.73 8.94 -4.59
CA VAL A 37 4.63 8.23 -3.93
C VAL A 37 3.53 7.94 -4.95
N ALA A 38 3.27 6.65 -5.22
CA ALA A 38 2.10 6.19 -5.95
C ALA A 38 0.95 5.98 -4.96
N ALA A 39 -0.13 6.73 -5.11
CA ALA A 39 -1.23 6.77 -4.15
C ALA A 39 -2.58 6.52 -4.82
N GLU A 40 -3.46 5.81 -4.14
CA GLU A 40 -4.84 5.59 -4.57
C GLU A 40 -5.61 6.92 -4.75
N ASP A 41 -5.78 7.67 -3.67
CA ASP A 41 -6.21 9.07 -3.70
C ASP A 41 -5.06 9.99 -3.24
N THR A 42 -4.52 10.76 -4.19
CA THR A 42 -3.46 11.73 -3.91
C THR A 42 -3.93 12.87 -3.01
N ARG A 43 -5.24 13.18 -2.96
CA ARG A 43 -5.80 14.23 -2.10
C ARG A 43 -5.80 13.79 -0.65
N LYS A 44 -6.22 12.56 -0.36
CA LYS A 44 -6.17 11.97 0.99
C LYS A 44 -4.74 11.76 1.44
N THR A 45 -3.90 11.19 0.57
CA THR A 45 -2.47 10.98 0.86
C THR A 45 -1.77 12.30 1.16
N LYS A 46 -2.14 13.39 0.49
CA LYS A 46 -1.61 14.73 0.80
C LYS A 46 -1.82 15.12 2.26
N ILE A 47 -2.99 14.84 2.84
CA ILE A 47 -3.30 15.18 4.25
C ILE A 47 -2.32 14.47 5.19
N LEU A 48 -2.05 13.19 4.95
CA LEU A 48 -1.08 12.42 5.72
C LEU A 48 0.34 12.98 5.56
N LEU A 49 0.78 13.24 4.33
CA LEU A 49 2.11 13.78 4.08
C LEU A 49 2.30 15.18 4.69
N ASP A 50 1.29 16.04 4.61
CA ASP A 50 1.29 17.38 5.22
C ASP A 50 1.41 17.28 6.75
N HIS A 51 0.63 16.38 7.39
CA HIS A 51 0.72 16.12 8.83
C HIS A 51 2.12 15.69 9.26
N LEU A 52 2.80 14.90 8.42
CA LEU A 52 4.17 14.42 8.66
C LEU A 52 5.25 15.41 8.20
N SER A 53 4.87 16.57 7.67
CA SER A 53 5.80 17.54 7.06
C SER A 53 6.66 16.94 5.94
N ILE A 54 6.10 16.00 5.18
CA ILE A 54 6.76 15.34 4.05
C ILE A 54 6.30 15.99 2.74
N SER A 55 7.24 16.47 1.93
CA SER A 55 6.97 16.94 0.57
C SER A 55 7.55 15.97 -0.45
N LYS A 56 6.67 15.35 -1.24
CA LYS A 56 7.06 14.41 -2.29
C LYS A 56 6.19 14.53 -3.54
N PRO A 57 6.76 14.28 -4.73
CA PRO A 57 5.96 14.05 -5.92
C PRO A 57 4.98 12.90 -5.69
N MET A 58 3.74 13.07 -6.15
CA MET A 58 2.70 12.05 -6.06
C MET A 58 2.16 11.70 -7.45
N LEU A 59 1.83 10.43 -7.64
CA LEU A 59 1.18 9.89 -8.82
C LEU A 59 -0.09 9.16 -8.39
N SER A 60 -1.22 9.41 -9.05
CA SER A 60 -2.44 8.63 -8.80
C SER A 60 -2.34 7.23 -9.42
N TYR A 61 -2.61 6.20 -8.60
CA TYR A 61 -2.60 4.79 -8.95
C TYR A 61 -3.81 4.08 -8.31
N TYR A 62 -4.81 3.71 -9.12
CA TYR A 62 -6.06 3.09 -8.66
C TYR A 62 -6.61 2.14 -9.72
N SER A 63 -7.56 1.27 -9.38
CA SER A 63 -8.01 0.13 -10.22
C SER A 63 -8.32 0.49 -11.68
N TYR A 64 -8.90 1.66 -11.95
CA TYR A 64 -9.27 2.06 -13.32
C TYR A 64 -8.11 2.59 -14.17
N ASN A 65 -6.94 2.83 -13.59
CA ASN A 65 -5.78 3.38 -14.31
C ASN A 65 -4.55 2.46 -14.30
N GLU A 66 -4.63 1.27 -13.71
CA GLU A 66 -3.50 0.34 -13.55
C GLU A 66 -2.86 0.00 -14.90
N THR A 67 -3.65 -0.32 -15.93
CA THR A 67 -3.15 -0.64 -17.29
C THR A 67 -2.24 0.45 -17.86
N ARG A 68 -2.51 1.72 -17.54
CA ARG A 68 -1.69 2.86 -17.98
C ARG A 68 -0.51 3.11 -17.04
N ARG A 69 -0.72 3.01 -15.72
CA ARG A 69 0.26 3.42 -14.70
C ARG A 69 1.31 2.36 -14.40
N VAL A 70 1.00 1.07 -14.55
CA VAL A 70 1.96 0.00 -14.29
C VAL A 70 3.21 0.13 -15.17
N PRO A 71 3.12 0.27 -16.51
CA PRO A 71 4.31 0.42 -17.35
C PRO A 71 5.16 1.66 -16.99
N GLU A 72 4.49 2.79 -16.70
CA GLU A 72 5.15 4.04 -16.29
C GLU A 72 5.94 3.86 -14.98
N LEU A 73 5.34 3.19 -14.00
CA LEU A 73 5.98 2.95 -12.69
C LEU A 73 7.12 1.94 -12.79
N LEU A 74 6.98 0.89 -13.62
CA LEU A 74 8.06 -0.07 -13.88
C LEU A 74 9.26 0.59 -14.57
N GLN A 75 9.00 1.48 -15.53
CA GLN A 75 10.07 2.23 -16.18
C GLN A 75 10.86 3.05 -15.15
N LYS A 76 10.17 3.79 -14.28
CA LYS A 76 10.82 4.58 -13.22
C LYS A 76 11.63 3.70 -12.27
N LEU A 77 11.08 2.56 -11.85
CA LEU A 77 11.81 1.59 -11.03
C LEU A 77 13.07 1.07 -11.74
N GLY A 78 12.97 0.75 -13.04
CA GLY A 78 14.10 0.33 -13.87
C GLY A 78 15.17 1.41 -14.07
N GLU A 79 14.79 2.68 -14.02
CA GLU A 79 15.70 3.84 -14.00
C GLU A 79 16.34 4.08 -12.62
N GLY A 80 16.08 3.21 -11.64
CA GLY A 80 16.62 3.31 -10.28
C GLY A 80 15.82 4.21 -9.35
N LYS A 81 14.65 4.72 -9.76
CA LYS A 81 13.78 5.49 -8.86
C LYS A 81 13.14 4.59 -7.83
N SER A 82 13.21 5.00 -6.57
CA SER A 82 12.52 4.37 -5.46
C SER A 82 11.09 4.88 -5.36
N ILE A 83 10.12 3.97 -5.21
CA ILE A 83 8.69 4.32 -5.23
C ILE A 83 8.01 3.76 -3.99
N ALA A 84 7.26 4.57 -3.26
CA ALA A 84 6.33 4.09 -2.24
C ALA A 84 4.92 3.95 -2.83
N LEU A 85 4.31 2.78 -2.71
CA LEU A 85 2.91 2.53 -3.00
C LEU A 85 2.10 2.62 -1.70
N VAL A 86 1.06 3.45 -1.70
CA VAL A 86 0.13 3.63 -0.59
C VAL A 86 -1.33 3.52 -1.06
N THR A 87 -2.20 3.09 -0.16
CA THR A 87 -3.67 3.14 -0.31
C THR A 87 -4.24 4.20 0.66
N ASP A 88 -5.51 4.52 0.50
CA ASP A 88 -6.23 5.47 1.33
C ASP A 88 -6.17 5.14 2.83
N ALA A 89 -6.22 3.85 3.17
CA ALA A 89 -6.16 3.38 4.56
C ALA A 89 -5.69 1.93 4.64
N GLY A 90 -4.70 1.65 5.49
CA GLY A 90 -4.24 0.29 5.76
C GLY A 90 -3.18 -0.19 4.79
N THR A 91 -3.16 -1.49 4.49
CA THR A 91 -2.07 -2.13 3.76
C THR A 91 -2.43 -2.28 2.27
N PRO A 92 -1.67 -1.66 1.34
CA PRO A 92 -1.96 -1.76 -0.08
C PRO A 92 -2.05 -3.21 -0.56
N GLY A 93 -3.06 -3.51 -1.38
CA GLY A 93 -3.31 -4.86 -1.91
C GLY A 93 -4.26 -5.72 -1.07
N ILE A 94 -4.65 -5.26 0.14
CA ILE A 94 -5.68 -5.92 0.95
C ILE A 94 -7.03 -5.25 0.69
N SER A 95 -7.73 -5.73 -0.35
CA SER A 95 -8.97 -5.13 -0.88
C SER A 95 -8.81 -3.77 -1.59
N ASP A 96 -7.57 -3.32 -1.74
CA ASP A 96 -7.20 -2.09 -2.45
C ASP A 96 -6.32 -2.37 -3.68
N PRO A 97 -6.12 -1.39 -4.59
CA PRO A 97 -5.27 -1.54 -5.76
C PRO A 97 -3.79 -1.71 -5.37
N ALA A 98 -3.14 -2.79 -5.80
CA ALA A 98 -1.69 -2.98 -5.70
C ALA A 98 -1.20 -4.22 -6.45
N PHE A 99 -2.07 -5.23 -6.59
CA PHE A 99 -1.71 -6.52 -7.14
C PHE A 99 -1.03 -6.41 -8.52
N ALA A 100 -1.59 -5.61 -9.43
CA ALA A 100 -1.09 -5.50 -10.80
C ALA A 100 0.36 -4.98 -10.84
N ILE A 101 0.67 -3.90 -10.12
CA ILE A 101 2.04 -3.37 -10.07
C ILE A 101 3.00 -4.30 -9.33
N ILE A 102 2.60 -4.90 -8.21
CA ILE A 102 3.46 -5.83 -7.46
C ILE A 102 3.81 -7.04 -8.34
N LYS A 103 2.81 -7.64 -8.98
CA LYS A 103 3.00 -8.78 -9.87
C LYS A 103 3.95 -8.42 -11.02
N ALA A 104 3.70 -7.29 -11.68
CA ALA A 104 4.52 -6.87 -12.80
C ALA A 104 5.96 -6.52 -12.39
N ALA A 105 6.17 -5.93 -11.21
CA ALA A 105 7.50 -5.65 -10.67
C ALA A 105 8.29 -6.94 -10.42
N LEU A 106 7.66 -7.94 -9.79
CA LEU A 106 8.25 -9.25 -9.55
C LEU A 106 8.58 -9.99 -10.86
N ASP A 107 7.69 -9.93 -11.86
CA ASP A 107 7.92 -10.53 -13.17
C ASP A 107 9.13 -9.90 -13.90
N HIS A 108 9.41 -8.61 -13.65
CA HIS A 108 10.60 -7.89 -14.14
C HIS A 108 11.82 -8.02 -13.21
N ARG A 109 11.76 -8.88 -12.18
CA ARG A 109 12.81 -9.07 -11.17
C ARG A 109 13.19 -7.79 -10.42
N LEU A 110 12.27 -6.84 -10.32
CA LEU A 110 12.43 -5.66 -9.48
C LEU A 110 12.15 -6.02 -8.03
N LYS A 111 12.85 -5.35 -7.10
CA LYS A 111 12.69 -5.60 -5.67
C LYS A 111 11.40 -4.95 -5.17
N VAL A 112 10.59 -5.74 -4.47
CA VAL A 112 9.39 -5.28 -3.76
C VAL A 112 9.64 -5.46 -2.26
N LEU A 113 9.51 -4.38 -1.49
CA LEU A 113 9.76 -4.40 -0.04
C LEU A 113 8.51 -3.97 0.75
N PRO A 114 7.84 -4.90 1.44
CA PRO A 114 6.71 -4.55 2.30
C PRO A 114 7.17 -3.90 3.61
N ILE A 115 6.52 -2.80 3.98
CA ILE A 115 6.68 -2.10 5.25
C ILE A 115 5.45 -2.40 6.12
N PRO A 116 5.55 -3.31 7.12
CA PRO A 116 4.52 -3.52 8.12
C PRO A 116 4.01 -2.21 8.75
N GLY A 117 2.71 -2.20 8.99
CA GLY A 117 1.96 -1.10 9.58
C GLY A 117 0.50 -1.48 9.76
N ALA A 118 -0.37 -0.47 9.78
CA ALA A 118 -1.78 -0.65 10.12
C ALA A 118 -2.52 -1.58 9.14
N SER A 119 -3.39 -2.41 9.70
CA SER A 119 -4.38 -3.24 9.02
C SER A 119 -5.59 -3.35 9.93
N ALA A 120 -6.81 -3.26 9.38
CA ALA A 120 -8.03 -3.40 10.18
C ALA A 120 -8.27 -4.86 10.64
N VAL A 121 -7.71 -5.84 9.92
CA VAL A 121 -8.02 -7.27 10.12
C VAL A 121 -7.51 -7.78 11.46
N LEU A 122 -6.23 -7.55 11.78
CA LEU A 122 -5.60 -8.12 12.97
C LEU A 122 -6.13 -7.49 14.28
N PRO A 123 -6.22 -6.16 14.43
CA PRO A 123 -6.79 -5.54 15.62
C PRO A 123 -8.23 -5.98 15.87
N ALA A 124 -9.05 -6.11 14.82
CA ALA A 124 -10.40 -6.61 14.95
C ALA A 124 -10.43 -8.07 15.43
N LEU A 125 -9.60 -8.94 14.85
CA LEU A 125 -9.52 -10.35 15.24
C LEU A 125 -9.06 -10.53 16.68
N VAL A 126 -7.98 -9.87 17.11
CA VAL A 126 -7.44 -10.04 18.47
C VAL A 126 -8.37 -9.47 19.54
N ALA A 127 -9.17 -8.45 19.21
CA ALA A 127 -10.16 -7.89 20.11
C ALA A 127 -11.50 -8.66 20.11
N SER A 128 -11.71 -9.59 19.17
CA SER A 128 -13.01 -10.25 18.97
C SER A 128 -13.36 -11.32 20.03
N GLY A 129 -12.35 -11.84 20.75
CA GLY A 129 -12.52 -13.01 21.62
C GLY A 129 -12.72 -14.34 20.88
N LEU A 130 -12.57 -14.37 19.55
CA LEU A 130 -12.61 -15.59 18.74
C LEU A 130 -11.25 -16.31 18.73
N PRO A 131 -11.20 -17.62 18.42
CA PRO A 131 -9.96 -18.35 18.18
C PRO A 131 -9.11 -17.68 17.09
N THR A 132 -7.79 -17.61 17.31
CA THR A 132 -6.86 -16.85 16.45
C THR A 132 -5.77 -17.71 15.80
N GLU A 133 -5.76 -19.02 16.07
CA GLU A 133 -4.78 -19.97 15.55
C GLU A 133 -4.91 -20.15 14.03
N ARG A 134 -6.13 -20.06 13.51
CA ARG A 134 -6.44 -20.09 12.08
C ARG A 134 -7.63 -19.20 11.80
N PHE A 135 -7.49 -18.31 10.83
CA PHE A 135 -8.58 -17.46 10.36
C PHE A 135 -8.48 -17.29 8.84
N VAL A 136 -9.59 -16.85 8.23
CA VAL A 136 -9.69 -16.59 6.79
C VAL A 136 -10.15 -15.15 6.59
N PHE A 137 -9.46 -14.42 5.71
CA PHE A 137 -9.89 -13.09 5.28
C PHE A 137 -10.59 -13.19 3.93
N GLU A 138 -11.91 -12.95 3.92
CA GLU A 138 -12.75 -13.06 2.71
C GLU A 138 -12.95 -11.71 1.97
N GLY A 139 -12.49 -10.62 2.57
CA GLY A 139 -12.78 -9.26 2.08
C GLY A 139 -14.28 -8.96 2.09
N PHE A 140 -14.75 -8.27 1.06
CA PHE A 140 -16.15 -7.84 0.96
C PHE A 140 -17.08 -8.94 0.42
N LEU A 141 -18.28 -9.00 1.00
CA LEU A 141 -19.38 -9.83 0.53
C LEU A 141 -20.00 -9.27 -0.76
N PRO A 142 -20.61 -10.11 -1.62
CA PRO A 142 -21.34 -9.64 -2.80
C PRO A 142 -22.50 -8.70 -2.44
N VAL A 143 -22.60 -7.58 -3.16
CA VAL A 143 -23.56 -6.48 -2.88
C VAL A 143 -25.03 -6.86 -3.18
N LYS A 144 -25.30 -7.90 -3.98
CA LYS A 144 -26.67 -8.29 -4.39
C LYS A 144 -27.13 -9.60 -3.73
N LYS A 145 -28.29 -9.55 -3.05
CA LYS A 145 -29.06 -10.74 -2.64
C LYS A 145 -29.31 -11.63 -3.87
N GLY A 146 -28.87 -12.89 -3.82
CA GLY A 146 -29.23 -13.91 -4.82
C GLY A 146 -28.10 -14.39 -5.74
N ARG A 147 -26.93 -13.73 -5.76
CA ARG A 147 -25.72 -14.41 -6.25
C ARG A 147 -25.27 -15.38 -5.17
N LYS A 148 -25.46 -16.68 -5.41
CA LYS A 148 -24.89 -17.75 -4.59
C LYS A 148 -23.38 -17.51 -4.47
N SER A 149 -22.98 -17.24 -3.23
CA SER A 149 -21.69 -17.49 -2.61
C SER A 149 -20.41 -17.28 -3.44
N LYS A 150 -19.52 -16.40 -2.96
CA LYS A 150 -18.10 -16.85 -2.87
C LYS A 150 -18.20 -18.17 -2.08
N PHE A 151 -17.74 -19.28 -2.65
CA PHE A 151 -17.93 -20.72 -2.31
C PHE A 151 -18.92 -21.47 -3.21
#